data_AF-A0A2Z6P6F3-F1
#
_entry.id   AF-A0A2Z6P6F3-F1
#
_cell.length_a   1.000
_cell.length_b   1.000
_cell.length_c   1.000
_cell.angle_alpha   90.00
_cell.angle_beta   90.00
_cell.angle_gamma   90.00
#
_symmetry.space_group_name_H-M   'P 1'
#
loop_
_entity.id
_entity.type
_entity.pdbx_description
1 polymer ?
#
loop_
_entity_poly.entity_id
_entity_poly.type
_entity_poly.pdbx_seq_one_letter_code
_entity_poly.pdbx_strand_id
1 'polypeptide(L)'
;MALVLSTSTGGDEGNIIIDSGTTLTLLPDDIYTNLESAVVEQVKLDRVDDPNQIFSLCYSITSDDYDFPLITAHFKGADVELHSISTFVKVGDGIVCFAFQSSQIGAIFGNLAQQNLLVGYDIQQNIVSFKATDCSKL
;
A
#
# COMPACT_ATOMS: atom_id res chain seq x y z
N MET A 1 4.39 -2.69 -10.34
CA MET A 1 5.01 -1.42 -9.89
C MET A 1 5.71 -1.68 -8.57
N ALA A 2 6.95 -1.23 -8.42
CA ALA A 2 7.77 -1.56 -7.25
C ALA A 2 7.69 -0.44 -6.20
N LEU A 3 7.31 -0.78 -4.97
CA LEU A 3 7.56 0.04 -3.81
C LEU A 3 8.92 -0.37 -3.23
N VAL A 4 9.91 0.47 -3.44
CA VAL A 4 11.24 0.32 -2.85
C VAL A 4 11.39 1.38 -1.76
N LEU A 5 11.53 0.93 -0.52
CA LEU A 5 11.85 1.80 0.60
C LEU A 5 13.37 1.91 0.66
N SER A 6 13.95 2.95 0.07
CA SER A 6 15.37 3.24 0.20
C SER A 6 15.56 4.70 0.57
N THR A 7 15.86 4.97 1.84
CA THR A 7 16.32 6.29 2.26
C THR A 7 17.79 6.45 1.86
N SER A 8 18.10 7.48 1.08
CA SER A 8 19.44 7.69 0.52
C SER A 8 20.47 8.24 1.53
N THR A 9 20.34 7.93 2.82
CA THR A 9 21.28 8.38 3.85
C THR A 9 21.55 7.25 4.83
N GLY A 10 22.60 6.47 4.55
CA GLY A 10 23.35 5.71 5.55
C GLY A 10 22.58 4.63 6.35
N GLY A 11 22.60 3.40 5.87
CA GLY A 11 23.14 2.30 6.66
C GLY A 11 22.37 1.69 7.84
N ASP A 12 21.10 2.05 8.11
CA ASP A 12 20.31 1.36 9.14
C ASP A 12 19.24 0.44 8.51
N GLU A 13 19.28 -0.85 8.87
CA GLU A 13 18.24 -1.82 8.54
C GLU A 13 17.00 -1.58 9.43
N GLY A 14 15.78 -1.72 8.88
CA GLY A 14 14.53 -1.45 9.62
C GLY A 14 13.94 -0.06 9.36
N ASN A 15 13.56 0.20 8.10
CA ASN A 15 13.12 1.50 7.62
C ASN A 15 11.60 1.65 7.47
N ILE A 16 10.81 0.69 7.96
CA ILE A 16 9.34 0.72 7.93
C ILE A 16 8.74 0.01 9.13
N ILE A 17 7.70 0.61 9.70
CA ILE A 17 6.89 0.02 10.77
C ILE A 17 5.77 -0.81 10.15
N ILE A 18 5.49 -2.01 10.64
CA ILE A 18 4.30 -2.78 10.26
C ILE A 18 3.26 -2.58 11.36
N ASP A 19 2.18 -1.86 11.04
CA ASP A 19 1.21 -1.40 12.04
C ASP A 19 -0.23 -1.60 11.54
N SER A 20 -0.95 -2.50 12.19
CA SER A 20 -2.37 -2.73 11.93
C SER A 20 -3.28 -1.67 12.56
N GLY A 21 -2.75 -0.81 13.44
CA GLY A 21 -3.46 0.36 14.00
C GLY A 21 -3.52 1.56 13.04
N THR A 22 -2.65 1.59 12.04
CA THR A 22 -2.66 2.61 10.98
C THR A 22 -3.39 2.08 9.75
N THR A 23 -4.48 2.72 9.33
CA THR A 23 -5.31 2.23 8.21
C THR A 23 -4.54 2.19 6.88
N LEU A 24 -3.92 3.31 6.49
CA LEU A 24 -3.25 3.50 5.19
C LEU A 24 -1.77 3.14 5.25
N THR A 25 -1.17 2.83 4.11
CA THR A 25 0.29 2.75 4.03
C THR A 25 0.87 4.16 3.90
N LEU A 26 1.73 4.53 4.85
CA LEU A 26 2.37 5.84 4.88
C LEU A 26 3.79 5.74 4.34
N LEU A 27 4.17 6.68 3.48
CA LEU A 27 5.49 6.68 2.83
C LEU A 27 6.13 8.08 2.92
N PRO A 28 7.46 8.17 2.96
CA PRO A 28 8.17 9.42 2.72
C PRO A 28 7.71 10.08 1.41
N ASP A 29 7.70 11.40 1.40
CA ASP A 29 7.09 12.21 0.33
C ASP A 29 7.64 11.91 -1.08
N ASP A 30 8.94 11.72 -1.18
CA ASP A 30 9.64 11.38 -2.42
C ASP A 30 9.24 10.00 -2.94
N ILE A 31 9.12 9.01 -2.04
CA ILE A 31 8.69 7.65 -2.40
C ILE A 31 7.21 7.65 -2.80
N TYR A 32 6.37 8.33 -2.02
CA TYR A 32 4.93 8.43 -2.29
C TYR A 32 4.67 9.08 -3.65
N THR A 33 5.28 10.23 -3.93
CA THR A 33 5.06 10.99 -5.16
C THR A 33 5.45 10.19 -6.40
N ASN A 34 6.56 9.45 -6.33
CA ASN A 34 7.01 8.56 -7.41
C ASN A 34 6.04 7.39 -7.62
N LEU A 35 5.56 6.77 -6.53
CA LEU A 35 4.59 5.68 -6.60
C LEU A 35 3.25 6.17 -7.16
N GLU A 36 2.71 7.28 -6.66
CA GLU A 36 1.46 7.88 -7.13
C GLU A 36 1.53 8.18 -8.63
N SER A 37 2.63 8.79 -9.09
CA SER A 37 2.82 9.10 -10.51
C SER A 37 2.79 7.84 -11.37
N ALA A 38 3.46 6.77 -10.94
CA ALA A 38 3.46 5.50 -11.67
C ALA A 38 2.10 4.78 -11.63
N VAL A 39 1.29 4.97 -10.58
CA VAL A 39 -0.11 4.52 -10.53
C VAL A 39 -0.95 5.29 -11.54
N VAL A 40 -0.83 6.62 -11.57
CA VAL A 40 -1.55 7.51 -12.49
C VAL A 40 -1.27 7.14 -13.95
N GLU A 41 -0.04 6.78 -14.29
CA GLU A 41 0.32 6.34 -15.65
C GLU A 41 -0.31 5.01 -16.06
N GLN A 42 -0.62 4.13 -15.11
CA GLN A 42 -1.15 2.79 -15.36
C GLN A 42 -2.68 2.72 -15.29
N VAL A 43 -3.30 3.54 -14.44
CA VAL A 43 -4.76 3.51 -14.23
C VAL A 43 -5.46 4.44 -15.22
N LYS A 44 -6.21 3.85 -16.15
CA LYS A 44 -6.95 4.56 -17.21
C LYS A 44 -8.40 4.88 -16.80
N LEU A 45 -8.56 5.48 -15.63
CA LEU A 45 -9.86 5.91 -15.10
C LEU A 45 -9.86 7.41 -14.86
N ASP A 46 -11.05 8.00 -14.85
CA ASP A 46 -11.22 9.42 -14.58
C ASP A 46 -10.88 9.72 -13.12
N ARG A 47 -9.94 10.65 -12.90
CA ARG A 47 -9.62 11.14 -11.56
C ARG A 47 -10.77 11.96 -11.01
N VAL A 48 -11.05 11.77 -9.73
CA VAL A 48 -12.05 12.54 -8.97
C VAL A 48 -11.49 12.93 -7.62
N ASP A 49 -12.07 13.95 -7.01
CA ASP A 49 -11.74 14.33 -5.65
C ASP A 49 -12.35 13.33 -4.65
N ASP A 50 -11.62 13.06 -3.56
CA ASP A 50 -12.18 12.33 -2.42
C ASP A 50 -13.24 13.20 -1.72
N PRO A 51 -14.49 12.74 -1.59
CA PRO A 51 -15.52 13.47 -0.83
C PRO A 51 -15.14 13.74 0.62
N ASN A 52 -14.28 12.91 1.22
CA ASN A 52 -13.85 13.01 2.62
C ASN A 52 -12.53 13.77 2.80
N GLN A 53 -11.83 14.13 1.72
CA GLN A 53 -10.54 14.83 1.72
C GLN A 53 -9.43 14.11 2.52
N ILE A 54 -9.47 12.79 2.56
CA ILE A 54 -8.49 11.90 3.19
C ILE A 54 -7.45 11.45 2.15
N PHE A 55 -7.89 11.09 0.95
CA PHE A 55 -7.06 10.47 -0.08
C PHE A 55 -6.63 11.46 -1.17
N SER A 56 -5.36 11.40 -1.59
CA SER A 56 -4.83 12.28 -2.65
C SER A 56 -5.13 11.80 -4.07
N LEU A 57 -5.39 10.50 -4.23
CA LEU A 57 -5.62 9.88 -5.54
C LEU A 57 -6.87 9.00 -5.50
N CYS A 58 -7.91 9.41 -6.23
CA CYS A 58 -9.14 8.67 -6.39
C CYS A 58 -9.60 8.65 -7.85
N TYR A 59 -10.41 7.64 -8.16
CA TYR A 59 -10.94 7.38 -9.49
C TYR A 59 -12.44 7.12 -9.43
N SER A 60 -13.15 7.57 -10.47
CA SER A 60 -14.53 7.15 -10.70
C SER A 60 -14.57 5.75 -11.32
N ILE A 61 -15.46 4.91 -10.80
CA ILE A 61 -15.71 3.55 -11.26
C ILE A 61 -17.20 3.31 -11.47
N THR A 62 -17.55 2.52 -12.50
CA THR A 62 -18.94 2.15 -12.80
C THR A 62 -19.30 0.73 -12.40
N SER A 63 -18.32 -0.07 -12.02
CA SER A 63 -18.42 -1.46 -11.54
C SER A 63 -17.23 -1.78 -10.63
N ASP A 64 -17.20 -2.96 -10.03
CA ASP A 64 -16.07 -3.41 -9.19
C ASP A 64 -15.03 -4.21 -10.03
N ASP A 65 -15.24 -4.38 -11.34
CA ASP A 65 -14.42 -5.22 -12.25
C ASP A 65 -13.22 -4.47 -12.84
N TYR A 66 -12.53 -3.66 -12.03
CA TYR A 66 -11.35 -2.92 -12.48
C TYR A 66 -10.05 -3.54 -12.00
N ASP A 67 -9.18 -3.86 -12.96
CA ASP A 67 -7.82 -4.30 -12.69
C ASP A 67 -6.94 -3.10 -12.36
N PHE A 68 -6.72 -2.88 -11.07
CA PHE A 68 -5.71 -1.96 -10.57
C PHE A 68 -4.30 -2.57 -10.69
N PRO A 69 -3.26 -1.75 -10.86
CA PRO A 69 -1.89 -2.25 -11.02
C PRO A 69 -1.44 -3.00 -9.76
N LEU A 70 -0.78 -4.14 -9.96
CA LEU A 70 -0.11 -4.87 -8.89
C LEU A 70 1.07 -4.05 -8.35
N ILE A 71 1.09 -3.85 -7.04
CA ILE A 71 2.19 -3.19 -6.33
C ILE A 71 2.96 -4.24 -5.56
N THR A 72 4.28 -4.25 -5.69
CA THR A 72 5.16 -5.16 -4.94
C THR A 72 5.95 -4.35 -3.93
N ALA A 73 5.80 -4.66 -2.65
CA ALA A 73 6.65 -4.14 -1.60
C ALA A 73 7.91 -5.01 -1.50
N HIS A 74 9.06 -4.41 -1.78
CA HIS A 74 10.34 -5.11 -1.73
C HIS A 74 10.97 -4.96 -0.34
N PHE A 75 10.95 -6.04 0.44
CA PHE A 75 11.65 -6.16 1.70
C PHE A 75 12.99 -6.89 1.49
N LYS A 76 13.90 -6.78 2.47
CA LYS A 76 15.14 -7.55 2.46
C LYS A 76 14.82 -9.05 2.52
N GLY A 77 15.00 -9.74 1.40
CA GLY A 77 14.79 -11.19 1.29
C GLY A 77 13.35 -11.63 1.02
N ALA A 78 12.43 -10.69 0.76
CA ALA A 78 11.05 -11.03 0.41
C ALA A 78 10.41 -9.96 -0.48
N ASP A 79 9.66 -10.42 -1.48
CA ASP A 79 8.77 -9.58 -2.28
C ASP A 79 7.34 -9.87 -1.84
N VAL A 80 6.61 -8.82 -1.47
CA VAL A 80 5.22 -8.93 -1.02
C VAL A 80 4.33 -8.28 -2.07
N GLU A 81 3.58 -9.11 -2.79
CA GLU A 81 2.61 -8.65 -3.78
C GLU A 81 1.34 -8.15 -3.10
N LEU A 82 0.94 -6.92 -3.42
CA LEU A 82 -0.22 -6.22 -2.89
C LEU A 82 -1.27 -6.09 -3.99
N HIS A 83 -2.31 -6.91 -3.89
CA HIS A 83 -3.45 -6.88 -4.80
C HIS A 83 -4.35 -5.66 -4.56
N SER A 84 -5.25 -5.38 -5.50
CA SER A 84 -6.17 -4.23 -5.48
C SER A 84 -6.88 -4.04 -4.13
N ILE A 85 -7.36 -5.13 -3.51
CA ILE A 85 -8.02 -5.10 -2.20
C ILE A 85 -7.15 -4.51 -1.06
N SER A 86 -5.83 -4.58 -1.22
CA SER A 86 -4.84 -4.11 -0.25
C SER A 86 -4.25 -2.73 -0.59
N THR A 87 -4.51 -2.22 -1.79
CA THR A 87 -3.92 -0.98 -2.32
C THR A 87 -4.95 0.06 -2.75
N PHE A 88 -6.23 -0.31 -2.86
CA PHE A 88 -7.33 0.56 -3.21
C PHE A 88 -8.54 0.29 -2.30
N VAL A 89 -9.27 1.34 -1.95
CA VAL A 89 -10.43 1.28 -1.06
C VAL A 89 -11.60 2.06 -1.63
N LYS A 90 -12.80 1.47 -1.57
CA LYS A 90 -14.05 2.13 -1.97
C LYS A 90 -14.48 3.10 -0.87
N VAL A 91 -14.64 4.38 -1.21
CA VAL A 91 -14.95 5.45 -0.23
C VAL A 91 -16.36 6.03 -0.41
N GLY A 92 -17.05 5.66 -1.48
CA GLY A 92 -18.41 6.11 -1.77
C GLY A 92 -18.96 5.46 -3.04
N ASP A 93 -20.15 5.90 -3.44
CA ASP A 93 -20.82 5.40 -4.64
C ASP A 93 -19.99 5.73 -5.89
N GLY A 94 -19.41 4.70 -6.50
CA GLY A 94 -18.62 4.83 -7.70
C GLY A 94 -17.25 5.51 -7.52
N ILE A 95 -16.71 5.58 -6.30
CA ILE A 95 -15.39 6.17 -6.03
C ILE A 95 -14.49 5.17 -5.30
N VAL A 96 -13.29 4.98 -5.85
CA VAL A 96 -12.22 4.17 -5.28
C VAL A 96 -10.94 4.99 -5.18
N CYS A 97 -10.25 4.87 -4.04
CA CYS A 97 -9.09 5.68 -3.72
C CYS A 97 -7.87 4.83 -3.43
N PHE A 98 -6.70 5.36 -3.79
CA PHE A 98 -5.41 4.72 -3.55
C PHE A 98 -5.05 4.77 -2.07
N ALA A 99 -4.80 3.61 -1.46
CA ALA A 99 -4.65 3.43 -0.01
C ALA A 99 -3.25 3.76 0.53
N PHE A 100 -2.60 4.76 -0.06
CA PHE A 100 -1.27 5.24 0.31
C PHE A 100 -1.29 6.75 0.53
N GLN A 101 -0.43 7.24 1.42
CA GLN A 101 -0.31 8.67 1.71
C GLN A 101 1.14 9.08 2.00
N SER A 102 1.49 10.31 1.63
CA SER A 102 2.74 10.96 2.05
C SER A 102 2.75 11.20 3.57
N SER A 103 3.91 11.04 4.20
CA SER A 103 4.10 11.14 5.64
C SER A 103 5.47 11.74 5.98
N GLN A 104 5.49 12.63 6.97
CA GLN A 104 6.72 13.20 7.53
C GLN A 104 7.25 12.44 8.75
N ILE A 105 6.46 11.49 9.29
CA ILE A 105 6.81 10.74 10.50
C ILE A 105 7.53 9.41 10.22
N GLY A 106 7.77 9.10 8.94
CA GLY A 106 8.40 7.86 8.48
C GLY A 106 7.45 6.95 7.68
N ALA A 107 7.95 5.77 7.31
CA ALA A 107 7.20 4.77 6.55
C ALA A 107 6.43 3.81 7.49
N ILE A 108 5.17 3.54 7.17
CA ILE A 108 4.30 2.60 7.88
C ILE A 108 3.58 1.70 6.87
N PHE A 109 3.75 0.39 6.97
CA PHE A 109 2.99 -0.62 6.24
C PHE A 109 1.66 -0.85 6.97
N GLY A 110 0.61 -0.20 6.48
CA GLY A 110 -0.67 -0.09 7.18
C GLY A 110 -1.56 -1.34 7.07
N ASN A 111 -2.67 -1.31 7.79
CA ASN A 111 -3.67 -2.37 7.88
C ASN A 111 -4.21 -2.82 6.53
N LEU A 112 -4.55 -1.89 5.62
CA LEU A 112 -5.10 -2.26 4.31
C LEU A 112 -4.08 -3.07 3.48
N ALA A 113 -2.80 -2.67 3.50
CA ALA A 113 -1.74 -3.41 2.81
C ALA A 113 -1.47 -4.80 3.41
N GLN A 114 -1.88 -5.03 4.66
CA GLN A 114 -1.80 -6.34 5.33
C GLN A 114 -2.97 -7.28 5.00
N GLN A 115 -4.01 -6.81 4.30
CA GLN A 115 -5.14 -7.67 3.93
C GLN A 115 -4.71 -8.82 3.02
N ASN A 116 -5.33 -9.98 3.22
CA ASN A 116 -4.99 -11.24 2.52
C ASN A 116 -3.52 -11.66 2.65
N LEU A 117 -2.87 -11.27 3.74
CA LEU A 117 -1.57 -11.77 4.15
C LEU A 117 -1.67 -12.38 5.55
N LEU A 118 -1.14 -13.59 5.72
CA LEU A 118 -0.75 -14.06 7.05
C LEU A 118 0.63 -13.48 7.35
N VAL A 119 0.68 -12.61 8.37
CA VAL A 119 1.90 -11.96 8.84
C VAL A 119 2.41 -12.69 10.08
N GLY A 120 3.55 -13.35 9.96
CA GLY A 120 4.19 -14.09 11.06
C GLY A 120 5.33 -13.28 11.67
N TYR A 121 5.29 -13.09 12.99
CA TYR A 121 6.34 -12.41 13.75
C TYR A 121 7.12 -13.43 14.59
N ASP A 122 8.32 -13.80 14.14
CA ASP A 122 9.25 -14.60 14.93
C ASP A 122 10.17 -13.67 15.73
N ILE A 123 9.78 -13.41 16.97
CA ILE A 123 10.54 -12.56 17.90
C ILE A 123 11.83 -13.21 18.42
N GLN A 124 12.00 -14.53 18.26
CA GLN A 124 13.24 -15.20 18.66
C GLN A 124 14.30 -15.05 17.57
N GLN A 125 13.89 -15.13 16.30
CA GLN A 125 14.78 -14.99 15.16
C GLN A 125 14.85 -13.56 14.60
N ASN A 126 14.00 -12.66 15.09
CA ASN A 126 13.82 -11.30 14.56
C ASN A 126 13.44 -11.30 13.06
N ILE A 127 12.51 -12.18 12.70
CA ILE A 127 12.04 -12.35 11.31
C ILE A 127 10.55 -12.01 11.24
N VAL A 128 10.20 -11.21 10.24
CA VAL A 128 8.82 -11.08 9.79
C VAL A 128 8.65 -11.90 8.52
N SER A 129 7.57 -12.68 8.44
CA SER A 129 7.23 -13.50 7.29
C SER A 129 5.85 -13.11 6.76
N PHE A 130 5.69 -13.16 5.44
CA PHE A 130 4.44 -12.86 4.77
C PHE A 130 4.02 -14.07 3.95
N LYS A 131 2.73 -14.42 4.02
CA LYS A 131 2.15 -15.47 3.18
C LYS A 131 0.82 -14.98 2.60
N ALA A 132 0.78 -14.82 1.29
CA ALA A 132 -0.47 -14.58 0.56
C ALA A 132 -1.51 -15.65 0.92
N THR A 133 -2.66 -15.19 1.40
CA THR A 133 -3.72 -16.04 1.96
C THR A 133 -5.07 -15.39 1.71
N ASP A 134 -6.04 -16.16 1.23
CA ASP A 134 -7.44 -15.72 1.23
C ASP A 134 -7.99 -15.79 2.65
N CYS A 135 -8.00 -14.67 3.35
CA CYS A 135 -8.43 -14.61 4.75
C CYS A 135 -9.92 -14.89 4.94
N SER A 136 -10.72 -14.91 3.87
CA SER A 136 -12.14 -15.30 3.94
C SER A 136 -12.37 -16.81 3.99
N LYS A 137 -11.33 -17.61 3.74
CA LYS A 137 -11.38 -19.08 3.64
C LYS A 137 -10.57 -19.80 4.73
N LEU A 138 -10.20 -19.10 5.79
CA LEU A 138 -9.45 -19.66 6.93
C LEU A 138 -10.33 -20.52 7.84
#